data_AF-A0A833GUB4-F1
#
_entry.id   AF-A0A833GUB4-F1
#
_cell.length_a   1.000
_cell.length_b   1.000
_cell.length_c   1.000
_cell.angle_alpha   90.00
_cell.angle_beta   90.00
_cell.angle_gamma   90.00
#
_symmetry.space_group_name_H-M   'P 1'
#
loop_
_entity.id
_entity.type
_entity.pdbx_description
1 polymer ?
#
loop_
_entity_poly.entity_id
_entity_poly.type
_entity_poly.pdbx_seq_one_letter_code
_entity_poly.pdbx_strand_id
1 'polypeptide(L)'
;MTTLSPDNIESLTVSAIRAAAYLDACDAGASMVRLDPDYYQACGKVLREIFALLDPHLHFPVLLEESAAAREMAESLSIGRRIGISRLGYYPELAVVINRAAV
;
A
#
# COMPACT_ATOMS: atom_id res chain seq x y z
N MET A 1 -8.33 6.36 21.04
CA MET A 1 -7.26 5.85 20.16
C MET A 1 -6.75 4.57 20.78
N THR A 2 -7.01 3.42 20.17
CA THR A 2 -6.40 2.15 20.57
C THR A 2 -4.91 2.23 20.24
N THR A 3 -4.06 2.24 21.26
CA THR A 3 -2.61 2.17 21.11
C THR A 3 -2.25 0.78 20.59
N LEU A 4 -1.64 0.69 19.41
CA LEU A 4 -1.07 -0.57 18.92
C LEU A 4 0.06 -0.97 19.87
N SER A 5 0.03 -2.22 20.36
CA SER A 5 1.16 -2.73 21.15
C SER A 5 2.37 -2.99 20.24
N PRO A 6 3.59 -3.04 20.79
CA PRO A 6 4.77 -3.46 20.03
C PRO A 6 4.57 -4.80 19.30
N ASP A 7 3.94 -5.78 19.96
CA ASP A 7 3.63 -7.09 19.36
C ASP A 7 2.69 -6.97 18.15
N ASN A 8 1.73 -6.04 18.19
CA ASN A 8 0.87 -5.78 17.04
C ASN A 8 1.68 -5.21 15.88
N ILE A 9 2.60 -4.28 16.14
CA ILE A 9 3.45 -3.69 15.11
C ILE A 9 4.35 -4.77 14.50
N GLU A 10 4.95 -5.64 15.31
CA GLU A 10 5.78 -6.75 14.82
C GLU A 10 5.00 -7.71 13.92
N SER A 11 3.78 -8.10 14.34
CA SER A 11 2.91 -8.96 13.54
C SER A 11 2.53 -8.32 12.19
N LEU A 12 2.25 -7.01 12.18
CA LEU A 12 1.99 -6.25 10.95
C LEU A 12 3.25 -6.17 10.08
N THR A 13 4.44 -6.01 10.66
CA THR A 13 5.71 -6.02 9.93
C THR A 13 5.94 -7.34 9.20
N VAL A 14 5.76 -8.48 9.89
CA VAL A 14 5.91 -9.80 9.26
C VAL A 14 4.91 -9.98 8.11
N SER A 15 3.68 -9.50 8.31
CA SER A 15 2.62 -9.57 7.28
C SER A 15 2.94 -8.69 6.07
N ALA A 16 3.42 -7.47 6.29
CA ALA A 16 3.82 -6.54 5.24
C ALA A 16 4.99 -7.10 4.41
N ILE A 17 6.03 -7.63 5.06
CA ILE A 17 7.18 -8.24 4.39
C ILE A 17 6.73 -9.40 3.50
N ARG A 18 5.89 -10.31 4.02
CA ARG A 18 5.39 -11.46 3.25
C ARG A 18 4.52 -11.05 2.07
N ALA A 19 3.63 -10.08 2.28
CA ALA A 19 2.77 -9.57 1.21
C ALA A 19 3.61 -8.91 0.10
N ALA A 20 4.52 -8.02 0.47
CA ALA A 20 5.41 -7.35 -0.47
C ALA A 20 6.30 -8.34 -1.24
N ALA A 21 6.90 -9.31 -0.57
CA ALA A 21 7.72 -10.34 -1.22
C ALA A 21 6.92 -11.19 -2.21
N TYR A 22 5.66 -11.50 -1.93
CA TYR A 22 4.81 -12.23 -2.86
C TYR A 22 4.47 -11.40 -4.10
N LEU A 23 4.15 -10.12 -3.91
CA LEU A 23 3.88 -9.17 -5.00
C LEU A 23 5.11 -9.02 -5.89
N ASP A 24 6.29 -8.72 -5.31
CA ASP A 24 7.54 -8.60 -6.06
C ASP A 24 7.87 -9.88 -6.85
N ALA A 25 7.67 -11.05 -6.26
CA ALA A 25 7.91 -12.33 -6.92
C ALA A 25 6.95 -12.57 -8.10
N CYS A 26 5.70 -12.10 -8.02
CA CYS A 26 4.75 -12.18 -9.11
C CYS A 26 5.09 -11.16 -10.22
N ASP A 27 5.44 -9.92 -9.84
CA ASP A 27 5.72 -8.83 -10.76
C ASP A 27 7.06 -9.00 -11.49
N ALA A 28 8.02 -9.72 -10.89
CA ALA A 28 9.29 -10.11 -11.53
C ALA A 28 9.14 -11.15 -12.66
N GLY A 29 7.92 -11.69 -12.86
CA GLY A 29 7.63 -12.67 -13.91
C GLY A 29 7.97 -14.11 -13.53
N ALA A 30 7.35 -15.05 -14.25
CA ALA A 30 7.09 -16.45 -13.89
C ALA A 30 8.30 -17.41 -13.71
N SER A 31 9.43 -16.95 -13.18
CA SER A 31 10.59 -17.81 -12.92
C SER A 31 10.52 -18.54 -11.57
N MET A 32 9.81 -18.01 -10.57
CA MET A 32 9.85 -18.55 -9.20
C MET A 32 8.50 -18.85 -8.54
N VAL A 33 7.41 -18.18 -8.94
CA VAL A 33 6.10 -18.31 -8.27
C VAL A 33 4.98 -18.40 -9.30
N ARG A 34 4.09 -19.38 -9.14
CA ARG A 34 2.82 -19.44 -9.88
C ARG A 34 1.88 -18.39 -9.27
N LEU A 35 1.50 -17.41 -10.08
CA LEU A 35 0.56 -16.37 -9.68
C LEU A 35 -0.79 -17.00 -9.31
N ASP A 36 -1.23 -16.74 -8.09
CA ASP A 36 -2.58 -16.97 -7.60
C ASP A 36 -3.27 -15.60 -7.54
N PRO A 37 -4.27 -15.34 -8.39
CA PRO A 37 -4.91 -14.02 -8.47
C PRO A 37 -5.55 -13.57 -7.17
N ASP A 38 -6.21 -14.48 -6.44
CA ASP A 38 -6.93 -14.16 -5.21
C ASP A 38 -5.93 -13.82 -4.10
N TYR A 39 -4.84 -14.59 -4.02
CA TYR A 39 -3.79 -14.33 -3.05
C TYR A 39 -2.99 -13.06 -3.39
N TYR A 40 -2.70 -12.78 -4.66
CA TYR A 40 -2.08 -11.53 -5.11
C TYR A 40 -2.91 -10.31 -4.69
N GLN A 41 -4.22 -10.35 -4.96
CA GLN A 41 -5.13 -9.28 -4.56
C GLN A 41 -5.22 -9.12 -3.04
N ALA A 42 -5.23 -10.23 -2.30
CA ALA A 42 -5.22 -10.20 -0.84
C ALA A 42 -3.93 -9.57 -0.29
N CYS A 43 -2.77 -9.93 -0.84
CA CYS A 43 -1.47 -9.34 -0.46
C CYS A 43 -1.45 -7.83 -0.72
N GLY A 44 -1.91 -7.38 -1.89
CA GLY A 44 -2.02 -5.95 -2.22
C GLY A 44 -2.94 -5.22 -1.26
N LYS A 45 -4.10 -5.79 -0.93
CA LYS A 45 -5.05 -5.22 0.03
C LYS A 45 -4.44 -5.10 1.43
N VAL A 46 -3.82 -6.16 1.95
CA VAL A 46 -3.21 -6.16 3.29
C VAL A 46 -2.11 -5.11 3.37
N LEU A 47 -1.20 -5.08 2.39
CA LEU A 47 -0.11 -4.11 2.37
C LEU A 47 -0.63 -2.66 2.35
N ARG A 48 -1.67 -2.40 1.55
CA ARG A 48 -2.35 -1.10 1.51
C ARG A 48 -2.93 -0.69 2.86
N GLU A 49 -3.67 -1.58 3.53
CA GLU A 49 -4.29 -1.28 4.83
C GLU A 49 -3.23 -1.03 5.91
N ILE A 50 -2.13 -1.79 5.91
CA ILE A 50 -1.01 -1.59 6.84
C ILE A 50 -0.41 -0.20 6.63
N PHE A 51 -0.13 0.20 5.39
CA PHE A 51 0.47 1.51 5.08
C PHE A 51 -0.51 2.69 5.19
N ALA A 52 -1.82 2.42 5.22
CA ALA A 52 -2.83 3.40 5.56
C ALA A 52 -2.91 3.64 7.08
N LEU A 53 -2.67 2.59 7.88
CA LEU A 53 -2.68 2.64 9.34
C LEU A 53 -1.37 3.19 9.93
N LEU A 54 -0.24 2.83 9.34
CA LEU A 54 1.11 3.17 9.80
C LEU A 54 1.84 3.93 8.69
N ASP A 55 2.56 5.00 9.04
CA ASP A 55 3.42 5.70 8.09
C ASP A 55 4.56 4.76 7.62
N PRO A 56 4.60 4.37 6.33
CA PRO A 56 5.58 3.41 5.86
C PRO A 56 7.01 3.93 5.89
N HIS A 57 7.23 5.24 5.81
CA HIS A 57 8.58 5.80 5.90
C HIS A 57 9.13 5.75 7.32
N LEU A 58 8.25 5.76 8.33
CA LEU A 58 8.63 5.65 9.73
C LEU A 58 8.78 4.19 10.19
N HIS A 59 7.85 3.33 9.77
CA HIS A 59 7.75 1.98 10.31
C HIS A 59 8.34 0.88 9.41
N PHE A 60 8.48 1.15 8.11
CA PHE A 60 8.94 0.15 7.13
C PHE A 60 10.08 0.65 6.22
N PRO A 61 11.07 1.43 6.70
CA PRO A 61 12.09 2.03 5.83
C PRO A 61 12.90 0.97 5.06
N VAL A 62 13.30 -0.12 5.72
CA VAL A 62 14.04 -1.22 5.08
C VAL A 62 13.21 -1.91 3.99
N LEU A 63 11.93 -2.14 4.25
CA LEU A 63 11.04 -2.76 3.28
C LEU A 63 10.86 -1.88 2.03
N LEU A 64 10.85 -0.54 2.18
CA LEU A 64 10.82 0.38 1.04
C LEU A 64 12.13 0.38 0.24
N GLU A 65 13.26 0.08 0.86
CA GLU A 65 14.53 -0.04 0.13
C GLU A 65 14.57 -1.33 -0.71
N GLU A 66 14.07 -2.43 -0.13
CA GLU A 66 14.21 -3.77 -0.69
C GLU A 66 13.08 -4.19 -1.65
N SER A 67 11.86 -3.67 -1.48
CA SER A 67 10.67 -4.10 -2.24
C SER A 67 10.15 -3.01 -3.19
N ALA A 68 9.99 -3.37 -4.47
CA ALA A 68 9.39 -2.48 -5.45
C ALA A 68 7.90 -2.30 -5.20
N ALA A 69 7.18 -3.40 -4.94
CA ALA A 69 5.76 -3.38 -4.59
C ALA A 69 5.47 -2.53 -3.34
N ALA A 70 6.34 -2.56 -2.33
CA ALA A 70 6.20 -1.70 -1.16
C ALA A 70 6.35 -0.22 -1.50
N ARG A 71 7.36 0.16 -2.31
CA ARG A 71 7.54 1.55 -2.75
C ARG A 71 6.33 2.06 -3.53
N GLU A 72 5.88 1.30 -4.51
CA GLU A 72 4.75 1.67 -5.35
C GLU A 72 3.46 1.82 -4.52
N MET A 73 3.26 0.94 -3.54
CA MET A 73 2.12 1.06 -2.62
C MET A 73 2.18 2.33 -1.77
N ALA A 74 3.34 2.63 -1.19
CA ALA A 74 3.54 3.84 -0.39
C ALA A 74 3.34 5.11 -1.23
N GLU A 75 3.86 5.13 -2.46
CA GLU A 75 3.68 6.23 -3.39
C GLU A 75 2.21 6.40 -3.81
N SER A 76 1.53 5.31 -4.15
CA SER A 76 0.10 5.30 -4.50
C SER A 76 -0.76 5.88 -3.39
N LEU A 77 -0.51 5.50 -2.13
CA LEU A 77 -1.19 6.08 -0.98
C LEU A 77 -0.87 7.57 -0.78
N SER A 78 0.39 7.98 -1.00
CA SER A 78 0.80 9.39 -0.93
C SER A 78 0.08 10.24 -1.99
N ILE A 79 0.02 9.75 -3.24
CA ILE A 79 -0.73 10.37 -4.34
C ILE A 79 -2.22 10.46 -3.98
N GLY A 80 -2.81 9.36 -3.50
CA GLY A 80 -4.21 9.32 -3.08
C GLY A 80 -4.54 10.35 -2.00
N ARG A 81 -3.69 10.47 -0.98
CA ARG A 81 -3.84 11.50 0.07
C ARG A 81 -3.76 12.93 -0.49
N ARG A 82 -2.77 13.20 -1.37
CA ARG A 82 -2.62 14.52 -2.01
C ARG A 82 -3.83 14.87 -2.86
N ILE A 83 -4.34 13.94 -3.66
CA ILE A 83 -5.57 14.13 -4.44
C ILE A 83 -6.75 14.44 -3.50
N GLY A 84 -6.90 13.68 -2.41
CA GLY A 84 -7.94 13.92 -1.39
C GLY A 84 -7.89 15.35 -0.82
N ILE A 85 -6.70 15.81 -0.44
CA ILE A 85 -6.49 17.18 0.08
C ILE A 85 -6.82 18.22 -1.00
N SER A 86 -6.30 18.05 -2.23
CA SER A 86 -6.54 18.98 -3.33
C SER A 86 -8.02 19.12 -3.68
N ARG A 87 -8.78 18.02 -3.63
CA ARG A 87 -10.22 18.00 -3.87
C ARG A 87 -11.03 18.75 -2.82
N LEU A 88 -10.62 18.69 -1.55
CA LEU A 88 -11.32 19.32 -0.44
C LEU A 88 -10.95 20.80 -0.27
N GLY A 89 -9.69 21.16 -0.52
CA GLY A 89 -9.16 22.48 -0.18
C GLY A 89 -9.01 23.47 -1.34
N TYR A 90 -8.83 22.99 -2.59
CA TYR A 90 -8.34 23.86 -3.67
C TYR A 90 -9.13 23.77 -4.97
N TYR A 91 -9.67 22.60 -5.33
CA TYR A 91 -10.29 22.39 -6.64
C TYR A 91 -11.58 21.55 -6.55
N PRO A 92 -12.69 22.13 -6.08
CA PRO A 92 -13.97 21.42 -5.95
C PRO A 92 -14.51 20.93 -7.32
N GLU A 93 -14.23 21.64 -8.40
CA GLU A 93 -14.64 21.25 -9.76
C GLU A 93 -13.84 20.04 -10.28
N LEU A 94 -12.54 19.96 -9.96
CA LEU A 94 -11.71 18.80 -10.26
C LEU A 94 -12.21 17.54 -9.53
N ALA A 95 -12.73 17.71 -8.32
CA ALA A 95 -13.35 16.62 -7.56
C ALA A 95 -14.54 16.00 -8.28
N VAL A 96 -15.35 16.81 -8.99
CA VAL A 96 -16.50 16.33 -9.78
C VAL A 96 -16.02 15.52 -11.00
N VAL A 97 -14.98 15.98 -11.70
CA VAL A 97 -14.44 15.30 -12.88
C VAL A 97 -13.80 13.96 -12.51
N ILE A 98 -12.95 13.94 -11.48
CA ILE A 98 -12.28 12.70 -11.02
C ILE A 98 -13.32 11.67 -10.56
N ASN A 99 -14.36 12.11 -9.81
CA ASN A 99 -15.43 11.19 -9.38
C ASN A 99 -16.18 10.57 -10.55
N ARG A 100 -16.38 11.30 -11.65
CA ARG A 100 -17.02 10.74 -12.85
C ARG A 100 -16.14 9.71 -13.56
N ALA A 101 -14.82 9.88 -13.51
CA ALA A 101 -13.87 8.97 -14.14
C ALA A 101 -13.56 7.71 -13.31
N ALA A 102 -13.91 7.71 -12.02
CA ALA A 102 -13.71 6.58 -11.11
C ALA A 102 -14.88 5.57 -11.10
N VAL A 103 -15.93 5.82 -11.90
CA VAL A 103 -17.09 4.93 -12.13
C VAL A 103 -16.85 4.16 -13.42
#